data_AF-E7BKT2-F1
#
_entry.id   AF-E7BKT2-F1
#
_cell.length_a   1.000
_cell.length_b   1.000
_cell.length_c   1.000
_cell.angle_alpha   90.00
_cell.angle_beta   90.00
_cell.angle_gamma   90.00
#
_symmetry.space_group_name_H-M   'P 1'
#
loop_
_entity.id
_entity.type
_entity.pdbx_description
1 polymer ?
#
loop_
_entity_poly.entity_id
_entity_poly.type
_entity_poly.pdbx_seq_one_letter_code
_entity_poly.pdbx_strand_id
1 'polypeptide(L)'
;VGGSKNLALGKKTDMSSVYGKYGGQYCVNGNTKDYCHTRGQNNPWVRIDLGAVYKVDRVVIYNRNTWGGRFRNAFIHVGESISRLRKCGYFKGPGRNSQKITIKCPGGMKGRFIQIQARAKTFLNLADVQVFG
;
A
#
# COMPACT_ATOMS: atom_id res chain seq x y z
N VAL A 1 -18.85 14.81 12.02
CA VAL A 1 -17.53 14.77 11.35
C VAL A 1 -17.53 13.61 10.37
N GLY A 2 -17.82 13.87 9.09
CA GLY A 2 -17.93 12.83 8.07
C GLY A 2 -16.56 12.24 7.76
N GLY A 3 -16.24 11.08 8.33
CA GLY A 3 -15.01 10.36 8.03
C GLY A 3 -15.06 9.84 6.60
N SER A 4 -14.12 10.28 5.75
CA SER A 4 -13.96 9.76 4.39
C SER A 4 -13.86 8.23 4.42
N LYS A 5 -14.72 7.55 3.65
CA LYS A 5 -14.76 6.08 3.56
C LYS A 5 -13.43 5.54 3.05
N ASN A 6 -12.84 4.54 3.71
CA ASN A 6 -11.67 3.83 3.19
C ASN A 6 -12.07 3.04 1.94
N LEU A 7 -11.57 3.45 0.78
CA LEU A 7 -11.88 2.84 -0.52
C LEU A 7 -11.22 1.48 -0.71
N ALA A 8 -10.14 1.19 0.03
CA ALA A 8 -9.40 -0.06 -0.08
C ALA A 8 -9.97 -1.20 0.77
N LEU A 9 -10.86 -0.92 1.73
CA LEU A 9 -11.37 -1.93 2.66
C LEU A 9 -12.02 -3.11 1.93
N GLY A 10 -11.53 -4.31 2.19
CA GLY A 10 -12.03 -5.57 1.63
C GLY A 10 -11.80 -5.73 0.12
N LYS A 11 -10.94 -4.90 -0.49
CA LYS A 11 -10.70 -4.93 -1.95
C LYS A 11 -9.79 -6.08 -2.37
N LYS A 12 -9.84 -6.41 -3.66
CA LYS A 12 -8.95 -7.41 -4.25
C LYS A 12 -7.52 -6.90 -4.23
N THR A 13 -6.58 -7.80 -3.94
CA THR A 13 -5.16 -7.49 -3.84
C THR A 13 -4.32 -8.54 -4.56
N ASP A 14 -3.26 -8.06 -5.20
CA ASP A 14 -2.21 -8.88 -5.78
C ASP A 14 -0.87 -8.53 -5.14
N MET A 15 0.00 -9.51 -4.98
CA MET A 15 1.34 -9.31 -4.44
C MET A 15 2.38 -9.93 -5.36
N SER A 16 3.55 -9.29 -5.41
CA SER A 16 4.71 -9.80 -6.16
C SER A 16 5.14 -11.23 -5.77
N SER A 17 4.93 -11.58 -4.50
CA SER A 17 4.98 -12.94 -3.96
C SER A 17 4.28 -12.95 -2.61
N VAL A 18 3.98 -14.14 -2.11
CA VAL A 18 3.38 -14.32 -0.77
C VAL A 18 4.33 -15.18 0.08
N TYR A 19 4.59 -14.73 1.31
CA TYR A 19 5.30 -15.51 2.32
C TYR A 19 4.28 -16.26 3.19
N GLY A 20 4.25 -17.59 3.09
CA GLY A 20 3.33 -18.44 3.85
C GLY A 20 1.87 -18.02 3.67
N LYS A 21 1.17 -17.81 4.80
CA LYS A 21 -0.25 -17.42 4.82
C LYS A 21 -0.52 -15.91 4.72
N TYR A 22 0.50 -15.06 4.71
CA TYR A 22 0.37 -13.60 4.84
C TYR A 22 0.04 -12.91 3.51
N GLY A 23 -1.10 -13.28 2.91
CA GLY A 23 -1.58 -12.76 1.62
C GLY A 23 -2.01 -11.29 1.66
N GLY A 24 -2.34 -10.75 0.48
CA GLY A 24 -2.66 -9.33 0.30
C GLY A 24 -3.93 -8.88 1.01
N GLN A 25 -4.85 -9.80 1.32
CA GLN A 25 -6.08 -9.49 2.06
C GLN A 25 -5.82 -8.86 3.43
N TYR A 26 -4.67 -9.16 4.05
CA TYR A 26 -4.26 -8.53 5.31
C TYR A 26 -3.80 -7.08 5.12
N CYS A 27 -3.42 -6.65 3.91
CA CYS A 27 -3.11 -5.24 3.69
C CYS A 27 -4.36 -4.34 3.61
N VAL A 28 -5.57 -4.90 3.61
CA VAL A 28 -6.80 -4.15 3.29
C VAL A 28 -8.01 -4.58 4.13
N ASN A 29 -7.79 -5.21 5.28
CA ASN A 29 -8.86 -5.69 6.16
C ASN A 29 -9.21 -4.70 7.28
N GLY A 30 -8.48 -3.57 7.40
CA GLY A 30 -8.69 -2.58 8.46
C GLY A 30 -8.11 -2.98 9.82
N ASN A 31 -7.38 -4.10 9.92
CA ASN A 31 -6.78 -4.58 11.15
C ASN A 31 -5.27 -4.28 11.20
N THR A 32 -4.87 -3.25 11.94
CA THR A 32 -3.46 -2.86 12.06
C THR A 32 -2.62 -3.78 12.97
N LYS A 33 -3.20 -4.88 13.48
CA LYS A 33 -2.53 -5.88 14.32
C LYS A 33 -2.04 -7.10 13.55
N ASP A 34 -2.55 -7.36 12.35
CA ASP A 34 -2.00 -8.35 11.43
C ASP A 34 -1.20 -7.68 10.32
N TYR A 35 -0.77 -8.43 9.29
CA TYR A 35 0.02 -7.89 8.18
C TYR A 35 0.04 -8.83 6.97
N CYS A 36 0.17 -8.24 5.80
CA CYS A 36 0.56 -8.95 4.58
C CYS A 36 2.09 -9.02 4.49
N HIS A 37 2.64 -9.99 3.76
CA HIS A 37 4.09 -10.21 3.69
C HIS A 37 4.54 -10.87 2.38
N THR A 38 5.44 -10.23 1.65
CA THR A 38 6.10 -10.85 0.48
C THR A 38 7.24 -11.77 0.90
N ARG A 39 7.74 -12.62 0.00
CA ARG A 39 9.08 -13.21 0.17
C ARG A 39 10.15 -12.11 0.05
N GLY A 40 11.38 -12.44 0.43
CA GLY A 40 12.52 -11.56 0.23
C GLY A 40 12.92 -11.56 -1.24
N GLN A 41 12.83 -10.42 -1.91
CA GLN A 41 13.10 -10.32 -3.34
C GLN A 41 13.53 -8.91 -3.74
N ASN A 42 13.94 -8.75 -5.00
CA ASN A 42 14.13 -7.43 -5.59
C ASN A 42 12.78 -6.80 -5.93
N ASN A 43 12.65 -5.53 -5.56
CA ASN A 43 11.53 -4.67 -5.93
C ASN A 43 10.12 -5.20 -5.56
N PRO A 44 9.89 -5.71 -4.33
CA PRO A 44 8.60 -6.28 -3.95
C PRO A 44 7.49 -5.23 -3.99
N TRP A 45 6.30 -5.67 -4.38
CA TRP A 45 5.12 -4.82 -4.51
C TRP A 45 3.85 -5.50 -4.00
N VAL A 46 2.89 -4.67 -3.58
CA VAL A 46 1.47 -5.00 -3.42
C VAL A 46 0.64 -4.04 -4.27
N ARG A 47 -0.43 -4.57 -4.87
CA ARG A 47 -1.37 -3.82 -5.67
C ARG A 47 -2.79 -4.05 -5.15
N ILE A 48 -3.57 -2.97 -5.09
CA ILE A 48 -4.96 -2.97 -4.66
C ILE A 48 -5.81 -2.56 -5.86
N ASP A 49 -6.83 -3.37 -6.20
CA ASP A 49 -7.86 -3.02 -7.17
C ASP A 49 -9.10 -2.49 -6.43
N LEU A 50 -9.35 -1.18 -6.50
CA LEU A 50 -10.49 -0.53 -5.85
C LEU A 50 -11.85 -0.97 -6.43
N GLY A 51 -11.84 -1.62 -7.60
CA GLY A 51 -13.02 -2.14 -8.31
C GLY A 51 -13.69 -1.11 -9.24
N ALA A 52 -13.40 0.17 -9.03
CA ALA A 52 -13.84 1.28 -9.89
C ALA A 52 -12.80 2.40 -9.86
N VAL A 53 -12.92 3.37 -10.77
CA VAL A 53 -12.07 4.56 -10.77
C VAL A 53 -12.59 5.54 -9.71
N TYR A 54 -11.71 5.95 -8.81
CA TYR A 54 -11.97 6.97 -7.80
C TYR A 54 -11.02 8.14 -7.97
N LYS A 55 -11.39 9.30 -7.45
CA LYS A 55 -10.41 10.34 -7.11
C LYS A 55 -9.70 9.86 -5.83
N VAL A 56 -8.38 9.86 -5.83
CA VAL A 56 -7.53 9.40 -4.73
C VAL A 56 -6.72 10.59 -4.23
N ASP A 57 -7.08 11.09 -3.05
CA ASP A 57 -6.41 12.23 -2.43
C ASP A 57 -5.21 11.80 -1.57
N ARG A 58 -5.29 10.63 -0.92
CA ARG A 58 -4.19 10.11 -0.11
C ARG A 58 -4.23 8.59 0.06
N VAL A 59 -3.04 8.03 0.28
CA VAL A 59 -2.83 6.66 0.72
C VAL A 59 -2.20 6.68 2.11
N VAL A 60 -2.78 5.95 3.05
CA VAL A 60 -2.28 5.80 4.42
C VAL A 60 -1.78 4.37 4.59
N ILE A 61 -0.51 4.23 4.95
CA ILE A 61 0.18 2.95 5.11
C ILE A 61 0.45 2.76 6.59
N TYR A 62 -0.03 1.66 7.15
CA TYR A 62 0.28 1.22 8.50
C TYR A 62 1.41 0.21 8.42
N ASN A 63 2.55 0.55 9.00
CA ASN A 63 3.71 -0.33 9.01
C ASN A 63 3.55 -1.42 10.07
N ARG A 64 4.22 -2.56 9.86
CA ARG A 64 4.20 -3.67 10.81
C ARG A 64 4.73 -3.25 12.18
N ASN A 65 4.21 -3.87 13.25
CA ASN A 65 4.64 -3.64 14.64
C ASN A 65 6.07 -4.13 14.96
N THR A 66 6.67 -4.90 14.07
CA THR A 66 8.01 -5.48 14.17
C THR A 66 8.65 -5.44 12.80
N TRP A 67 9.97 -5.26 12.74
CA TRP A 67 10.72 -5.16 11.48
C TRP A 67 10.26 -4.01 10.55
N GLY A 68 9.75 -2.92 11.12
CA GLY A 68 9.23 -1.79 10.35
C GLY A 68 10.27 -1.14 9.42
N GLY A 69 11.55 -1.25 9.74
CA GLY A 69 12.65 -0.75 8.90
C GLY A 69 12.78 -1.43 7.53
N ARG A 70 12.09 -2.57 7.33
CA ARG A 70 12.03 -3.24 6.01
C ARG A 70 11.30 -2.39 4.97
N PHE A 71 10.34 -1.56 5.38
CA PHE A 71 9.66 -0.61 4.50
C PHE A 71 10.54 0.63 4.26
N ARG A 72 11.15 0.70 3.07
CA ARG A 72 12.06 1.78 2.66
C ARG A 72 12.11 1.88 1.14
N ASN A 73 12.55 3.04 0.64
CA ASN A 73 12.65 3.34 -0.80
C ASN A 73 11.36 2.98 -1.55
N ALA A 74 10.20 3.34 -1.01
CA ALA A 74 8.91 2.88 -1.49
C ALA A 74 8.19 3.94 -2.33
N PHE A 75 7.73 3.55 -3.50
CA PHE A 75 6.94 4.38 -4.40
C PHE A 75 5.49 3.95 -4.37
N ILE A 76 4.60 4.94 -4.26
CA ILE A 76 3.16 4.76 -4.29
C ILE A 76 2.69 5.28 -5.63
N HIS A 77 2.04 4.42 -6.41
CA HIS A 77 1.49 4.75 -7.71
C HIS A 77 -0.02 4.56 -7.75
N VAL A 78 -0.68 5.37 -8.56
CA VAL A 78 -2.12 5.37 -8.80
C VAL A 78 -2.34 5.38 -10.31
N GLY A 79 -3.31 4.61 -10.80
CA GLY A 79 -3.71 4.65 -12.21
C GLY A 79 -5.05 3.98 -12.47
N GLU A 80 -5.67 4.33 -13.60
CA GLU A 80 -6.92 3.72 -14.05
C GLU A 80 -6.71 2.32 -14.62
N SER A 81 -5.48 2.04 -15.10
CA SER A 81 -5.04 0.72 -15.56
C SER A 81 -3.64 0.39 -15.03
N ILE A 82 -3.33 -0.91 -14.96
CA ILE A 82 -2.04 -1.42 -14.47
C ILE A 82 -0.88 -0.98 -15.37
N SER A 83 -1.10 -0.78 -16.67
CA SER A 83 -0.09 -0.33 -17.62
C SER A 83 0.19 1.18 -17.55
N ARG A 84 -0.67 1.97 -16.90
CA ARG A 84 -0.57 3.44 -16.83
C ARG A 84 -0.59 3.94 -15.39
N LEU A 85 0.27 3.38 -14.55
CA LEU A 85 0.47 3.83 -13.17
C LEU A 85 1.31 5.12 -13.13
N ARG A 86 0.85 6.12 -12.38
CA ARG A 86 1.56 7.40 -12.17
C ARG A 86 1.93 7.54 -10.70
N LYS A 87 3.07 8.17 -10.42
CA LYS A 87 3.56 8.36 -9.05
C LYS A 87 2.62 9.30 -8.27
N CYS A 88 1.99 8.78 -7.23
CA CYS A 88 1.30 9.57 -6.21
C CYS A 88 2.29 10.11 -5.19
N GLY A 89 3.24 9.29 -4.75
CA GLY A 89 4.26 9.76 -3.80
C GLY A 89 5.39 8.78 -3.58
N TYR A 90 6.28 9.17 -2.67
CA TYR A 90 7.49 8.42 -2.37
C TYR A 90 7.79 8.51 -0.87
N PHE A 91 8.21 7.39 -0.31
CA PHE A 91 8.67 7.27 1.06
C PHE A 91 10.12 6.77 1.05
N LYS A 92 11.04 7.65 1.46
CA LYS A 92 12.47 7.31 1.56
C LYS A 92 12.72 6.22 2.61
N GLY A 93 12.07 6.34 3.77
CA GLY A 93 12.28 5.45 4.91
C GLY A 93 13.69 5.57 5.51
N PRO A 94 14.11 4.58 6.32
CA PRO A 94 13.33 3.40 6.72
C PRO A 94 12.12 3.75 7.60
N GLY A 95 11.10 2.89 7.55
CA GLY A 95 9.94 3.00 8.43
C GLY A 95 10.25 2.59 9.87
N ARG A 96 9.42 3.01 10.82
CA ARG A 96 9.46 2.55 12.22
C ARG A 96 8.38 1.50 12.48
N ASN A 97 8.54 0.73 13.55
CA ASN A 97 7.51 -0.20 14.01
C ASN A 97 6.20 0.56 14.27
N SER A 98 5.08 0.01 13.81
CA SER A 98 3.73 0.58 13.95
C SER A 98 3.55 1.98 13.36
N GLN A 99 4.50 2.46 12.54
CA GLN A 99 4.43 3.81 11.98
C GLN A 99 3.23 3.95 11.03
N LYS A 100 2.45 5.00 11.23
CA LYS A 100 1.46 5.47 10.26
C LYS A 100 2.12 6.45 9.29
N ILE A 101 2.14 6.10 8.00
CA ILE A 101 2.76 6.89 6.93
C ILE A 101 1.64 7.39 6.02
N THR A 102 1.48 8.70 5.90
CA THR A 102 0.46 9.30 5.00
C THR A 102 1.13 9.88 3.78
N ILE A 103 0.72 9.42 2.60
CA ILE A 103 1.18 9.91 1.30
C ILE A 103 0.03 10.65 0.63
N LYS A 104 0.17 11.96 0.46
CA LYS A 104 -0.80 12.78 -0.28
C LYS A 104 -0.55 12.65 -1.78
N CYS A 105 -1.59 12.41 -2.56
CA CYS A 105 -1.51 12.38 -4.01
C CYS A 105 -1.75 13.79 -4.58
N PRO A 106 -0.86 14.32 -5.45
CA PRO A 106 -0.99 15.67 -6.00
C PRO A 106 -2.34 15.87 -6.72
N GLY A 107 -3.09 16.91 -6.30
CA GLY A 107 -4.35 17.33 -6.93
C GLY A 107 -5.52 16.35 -6.84
N GLY A 108 -5.35 15.23 -6.12
CA GLY A 108 -6.29 14.10 -6.17
C GLY A 108 -6.20 13.36 -7.51
N MET A 109 -5.67 12.15 -7.50
CA MET A 109 -5.39 11.39 -8.72
C MET A 109 -6.56 10.47 -9.07
N LYS A 110 -7.02 10.48 -10.33
CA LYS A 110 -7.97 9.47 -10.81
C LYS A 110 -7.27 8.11 -10.91
N GLY A 111 -7.85 7.10 -10.29
CA GLY A 111 -7.32 5.73 -10.39
C GLY A 111 -8.21 4.65 -9.80
N ARG A 112 -8.04 3.45 -10.34
CA ARG A 112 -8.63 2.20 -9.86
C ARG A 112 -7.59 1.32 -9.16
N PHE A 113 -6.34 1.40 -9.59
CA PHE A 113 -5.25 0.58 -9.06
C PHE A 113 -4.31 1.43 -8.22
N ILE A 114 -3.99 0.93 -7.03
CA ILE A 114 -2.98 1.49 -6.13
C ILE A 114 -1.84 0.48 -6.05
N GLN A 115 -0.60 0.89 -6.34
CA GLN A 115 0.56 0.02 -6.19
C GLN A 115 1.57 0.63 -5.24
N ILE A 116 1.95 -0.13 -4.21
CA ILE A 116 3.05 0.20 -3.31
C ILE A 116 4.22 -0.71 -3.67
N GLN A 117 5.35 -0.12 -4.06
CA GLN A 117 6.52 -0.88 -4.47
C GLN A 117 7.78 -0.34 -3.79
N ALA A 118 8.45 -1.18 -3.01
CA ALA A 118 9.79 -0.88 -2.52
C ALA A 118 10.79 -1.10 -3.65
N ARG A 119 11.67 -0.12 -3.93
CA ARG A 119 12.77 -0.27 -4.89
C ARG A 119 14.07 -0.70 -4.19
N ALA A 120 14.04 -1.87 -3.58
CA ALA A 120 15.19 -2.43 -2.85
C ALA A 120 15.11 -3.96 -2.84
N LYS A 121 16.21 -4.62 -2.51
CA LYS A 121 16.20 -6.03 -2.07
C LYS A 121 15.69 -6.06 -0.62
N THR A 122 14.42 -6.43 -0.44
CA THR A 122 13.75 -6.39 0.86
C THR A 122 12.54 -7.32 0.91
N PHE A 123 11.85 -7.32 2.04
CA PHE A 123 10.51 -7.85 2.20
C PHE A 123 9.55 -6.65 2.29
N LEU A 124 8.39 -6.74 1.65
CA LEU A 124 7.31 -5.79 1.87
C LEU A 124 6.32 -6.39 2.86
N ASN A 125 6.15 -5.73 4.00
CA ASN A 125 5.27 -6.18 5.08
C ASN A 125 4.50 -5.02 5.71
N LEU A 126 3.21 -4.94 5.40
CA LEU A 126 2.36 -3.82 5.78
C LEU A 126 1.21 -4.33 6.64
N ALA A 127 0.91 -3.61 7.71
CA ALA A 127 -0.19 -3.96 8.60
C ALA A 127 -1.55 -3.63 7.98
N ASP A 128 -1.67 -2.49 7.30
CA ASP A 128 -2.88 -2.11 6.56
C ASP A 128 -2.54 -0.99 5.57
N VAL A 129 -3.35 -0.86 4.52
CA VAL A 129 -3.26 0.18 3.51
C VAL A 129 -4.65 0.72 3.27
N GLN A 130 -4.81 2.01 3.54
CA GLN A 130 -6.08 2.70 3.42
C GLN A 130 -5.99 3.77 2.34
N VAL A 131 -7.06 3.92 1.59
CA VAL A 131 -7.12 4.82 0.43
C VAL A 131 -8.32 5.74 0.61
N PHE A 132 -8.09 7.04 0.45
CA PHE A 132 -9.11 8.07 0.62
C PHE A 132 -9.07 9.05 -0.54
N GLY A 133 -10.23 9.60 -0.87
CA GLY A 133 -10.41 10.71 -1.79
C GLY A 133 -11.76 11.38 -1.60
#